data_AF-A0A2W7IVH7-F1
#
_entry.id   AF-A0A2W7IVH7-F1
#
_cell.length_a   1.000
_cell.length_b   1.000
_cell.length_c   1.000
_cell.angle_alpha   90.00
_cell.angle_beta   90.00
_cell.angle_gamma   90.00
#
_symmetry.space_group_name_H-M   'P 1'
#
loop_
_entity.id
_entity.type
_entity.pdbx_description
1 polymer ?
#
loop_
_entity_poly.entity_id
_entity_poly.type
_entity_poly.pdbx_seq_one_letter_code
_entity_poly.pdbx_strand_id
1 'polypeptide(L)'
;MKKPRSSFLTVISIFAIAAAVIGGFCLIGVAFYLFFNGAIFIDGVASAAVLLVFSAIAWKAHITWAKPVAAAVLIAITAYVGMFLDARGNPVYNKPLEWLFAPAGAQLQTREIVTHGGGSTGVNYDFHFVDASGQRVDELSSWVVVPFRFLEYLLILSAAMWPITWLRGRFGRSQWLPPPSR
;
A
#
# COMPACT_ATOMS: atom_id res chain seq x y z
N MET A 1 -25.74 -5.80 45.22
CA MET A 1 -24.89 -7.01 45.40
C MET A 1 -24.89 -7.79 44.09
N LYS A 2 -23.75 -7.95 43.40
CA LYS A 2 -23.67 -8.78 42.18
C LYS A 2 -23.71 -10.26 42.58
N LYS A 3 -24.66 -11.03 42.04
CA LYS A 3 -24.77 -12.48 42.25
C LYS A 3 -23.47 -13.13 41.74
N PRO A 4 -22.79 -13.99 42.52
CA PRO A 4 -21.54 -14.61 42.07
C PRO A 4 -21.82 -15.46 40.82
N ARG A 5 -21.06 -15.24 39.75
CA ARG A 5 -21.10 -16.08 38.54
C ARG A 5 -20.71 -17.51 38.94
N SER A 6 -21.46 -18.51 38.48
CA SER A 6 -21.07 -19.90 38.71
C SER A 6 -19.71 -20.17 38.07
N SER A 7 -18.87 -20.96 38.73
CA SER A 7 -17.51 -21.29 38.24
C SER A 7 -17.53 -21.83 36.80
N PHE A 8 -18.59 -22.55 36.42
CA PHE A 8 -18.84 -23.02 35.07
C PHE A 8 -19.00 -21.88 34.04
N LEU A 9 -19.80 -20.85 34.33
CA LEU A 9 -19.96 -19.69 33.46
C LEU A 9 -18.65 -18.89 33.31
N THR A 10 -17.83 -18.85 34.36
CA THR A 10 -16.50 -18.24 34.31
C THR A 10 -15.60 -19.00 33.34
N VAL A 11 -15.54 -20.33 33.43
CA VAL A 11 -14.73 -21.17 32.52
C VAL A 11 -15.18 -21.03 31.06
N ILE A 12 -16.49 -21.09 30.79
CA ILE A 12 -17.01 -20.88 29.42
C ILE A 12 -16.63 -19.50 28.89
N SER A 13 -16.71 -18.45 29.71
CA SER A 13 -16.35 -17.10 29.27
C SER A 13 -14.87 -16.98 28.89
N ILE A 14 -13.98 -17.70 29.57
CA ILE A 14 -12.55 -17.76 29.23
C ILE A 14 -12.35 -18.42 27.87
N PHE A 15 -12.97 -19.57 27.62
CA PHE A 15 -12.88 -20.25 26.33
C PHE A 15 -13.47 -19.42 25.19
N ALA A 16 -14.59 -18.74 25.41
CA ALA A 16 -15.19 -17.86 24.40
C ALA A 16 -14.28 -16.67 24.05
N ILE A 17 -13.65 -16.06 25.06
CA ILE A 17 -12.67 -14.98 24.84
C ILE A 17 -11.44 -15.51 24.09
N ALA A 18 -10.90 -16.67 24.51
CA ALA A 18 -9.75 -17.28 23.85
C ALA A 18 -10.06 -17.61 22.38
N ALA A 19 -11.21 -18.21 22.10
CA ALA A 19 -11.66 -18.51 20.74
C ALA A 19 -11.84 -17.24 19.90
N ALA A 20 -12.42 -16.17 20.48
CA ALA A 20 -12.56 -14.89 19.79
C ALA A 20 -11.21 -14.24 19.47
N VAL A 21 -10.25 -14.31 20.39
CA VAL A 21 -8.89 -13.81 20.18
C VAL A 21 -8.18 -14.61 19.08
N ILE A 22 -8.20 -15.94 19.16
CA ILE A 22 -7.60 -16.82 18.14
C ILE A 22 -8.25 -16.57 16.78
N GLY A 23 -9.58 -16.50 16.73
CA GLY A 23 -10.31 -16.19 15.51
C GLY A 23 -9.92 -14.83 14.93
N GLY A 24 -9.76 -13.81 15.78
CA GLY A 24 -9.24 -12.49 15.37
C GLY A 24 -7.85 -12.56 14.77
N PHE A 25 -6.92 -13.29 15.38
CA PHE A 25 -5.57 -13.51 14.84
C PHE A 25 -5.59 -14.28 13.51
N CYS A 26 -6.45 -15.29 13.37
CA CYS A 26 -6.62 -16.02 12.11
C CYS A 26 -7.12 -15.11 10.99
N LEU A 27 -8.09 -14.22 11.28
CA LEU A 27 -8.60 -13.26 10.30
C LEU A 27 -7.52 -12.27 9.85
N ILE A 28 -6.66 -11.83 10.77
CA ILE A 28 -5.49 -11.01 10.43
C ILE A 28 -4.56 -11.78 9.48
N GLY A 29 -4.28 -13.05 9.77
CA GLY A 29 -3.48 -13.93 8.91
C GLY A 29 -4.06 -14.08 7.51
N VAL A 30 -5.37 -14.30 7.40
CA VAL A 30 -6.08 -14.37 6.12
C VAL A 30 -5.99 -13.04 5.36
N ALA A 31 -6.16 -11.91 6.04
CA ALA A 31 -6.04 -10.59 5.40
C ALA A 31 -4.63 -10.36 4.84
N PHE A 32 -3.58 -10.72 5.58
CA PHE A 32 -2.20 -10.66 5.08
C PHE A 32 -1.98 -11.58 3.88
N TYR A 33 -2.45 -12.82 3.95
CA TYR A 33 -2.35 -13.76 2.83
C TYR A 33 -3.01 -13.21 1.56
N LEU A 34 -4.24 -12.71 1.67
CA LEU A 34 -4.97 -12.12 0.55
C LEU A 34 -4.28 -10.86 0.02
N PHE A 35 -3.76 -10.02 0.90
CA PHE A 35 -3.01 -8.82 0.52
C PHE A 35 -1.77 -9.18 -0.29
N PHE A 36 -0.90 -10.05 0.21
CA PHE A 36 0.34 -10.42 -0.48
C PHE A 36 0.05 -11.16 -1.79
N ASN A 37 -0.93 -12.06 -1.81
CA ASN A 37 -1.33 -12.73 -3.03
C ASN A 37 -1.85 -11.72 -4.08
N GLY A 38 -2.74 -10.82 -3.68
CA GLY A 38 -3.22 -9.76 -4.55
C GLY A 38 -2.10 -8.83 -5.03
N ALA A 39 -1.19 -8.41 -4.15
CA ALA A 39 -0.07 -7.54 -4.49
C ALA A 39 0.89 -8.15 -5.52
N ILE A 40 1.04 -9.48 -5.53
CA ILE A 40 1.92 -10.19 -6.47
C ILE A 40 1.24 -10.42 -7.82
N PHE A 41 -0.03 -10.85 -7.82
CA PHE A 41 -0.70 -11.38 -9.00
C PHE A 41 -1.73 -10.45 -9.63
N ILE A 42 -2.13 -9.37 -8.94
CA ILE A 42 -3.18 -8.45 -9.39
C ILE A 42 -2.61 -7.03 -9.46
N ASP A 43 -2.57 -6.49 -10.68
CA ASP A 43 -2.12 -5.13 -10.94
C ASP A 43 -2.84 -4.11 -10.05
N GLY A 44 -2.05 -3.25 -9.41
CA GLY A 44 -2.58 -2.12 -8.63
C GLY A 44 -3.09 -2.43 -7.23
N VAL A 45 -3.14 -3.69 -6.78
CA VAL A 45 -3.49 -4.00 -5.38
C VAL A 45 -2.48 -3.39 -4.41
N ALA A 46 -1.18 -3.53 -4.71
CA ALA A 46 -0.12 -2.93 -3.91
C ALA A 46 -0.23 -1.40 -3.90
N SER A 47 -0.42 -0.77 -5.08
CA SER A 47 -0.57 0.68 -5.20
C SER A 47 -1.76 1.22 -4.40
N ALA A 48 -2.91 0.55 -4.49
CA ALA A 48 -4.11 0.93 -3.76
C ALA A 48 -3.91 0.81 -2.24
N ALA A 49 -3.27 -0.27 -1.78
CA ALA A 49 -2.98 -0.47 -0.37
C ALA A 49 -2.01 0.58 0.17
N VAL A 50 -0.94 0.90 -0.57
CA VAL A 50 0.01 1.96 -0.21
C VAL A 50 -0.70 3.32 -0.09
N LEU A 51 -1.53 3.69 -1.07
CA LEU A 51 -2.33 4.91 -1.03
C LEU A 51 -3.30 4.95 0.16
N LEU A 52 -3.97 3.84 0.45
CA LEU A 52 -4.92 3.73 1.55
C LEU A 52 -4.23 3.89 2.90
N VAL A 53 -3.11 3.18 3.11
CA VAL A 53 -2.32 3.26 4.35
C VAL A 53 -1.76 4.66 4.53
N PHE A 54 -1.17 5.24 3.48
CA PHE A 54 -0.70 6.63 3.49
C PHE A 54 -1.80 7.59 3.90
N SER A 55 -2.96 7.50 3.25
CA SER A 55 -4.11 8.38 3.51
C SER A 55 -4.63 8.20 4.94
N ALA A 56 -4.71 6.97 5.44
CA ALA A 56 -5.14 6.66 6.79
C ALA A 56 -4.18 7.23 7.85
N ILE A 57 -2.85 7.11 7.63
CA ILE A 57 -1.84 7.68 8.52
C ILE A 57 -1.90 9.21 8.49
N ALA A 58 -1.87 9.81 7.29
CA ALA A 58 -1.94 11.26 7.14
C ALA A 58 -3.20 11.84 7.79
N TRP A 59 -4.34 11.16 7.62
CA TRP A 59 -5.57 11.47 8.31
C TRP A 59 -5.40 11.30 9.83
N LYS A 60 -5.19 10.10 10.36
CA LYS A 60 -5.17 9.87 11.81
C LYS A 60 -4.13 10.72 12.55
N ALA A 61 -2.96 10.97 11.95
CA ALA A 61 -1.88 11.74 12.56
C ALA A 61 -1.97 13.26 12.36
N HIS A 62 -3.04 13.76 11.75
CA HIS A 62 -3.19 15.21 11.49
C HIS A 62 -2.02 15.81 10.69
N ILE A 63 -1.53 15.07 9.69
CA ILE A 63 -0.46 15.50 8.79
C ILE A 63 -1.09 16.10 7.53
N THR A 64 -0.63 17.29 7.16
CA THR A 64 -1.06 18.05 5.97
C THR A 64 0.11 18.88 5.45
N TRP A 65 -0.06 19.55 4.32
CA TRP A 65 0.94 20.50 3.81
C TRP A 65 1.24 21.68 4.75
N ALA A 66 0.38 21.96 5.74
CA ALA A 66 0.68 22.93 6.80
C ALA A 66 1.80 22.46 7.76
N LYS A 67 2.11 21.16 7.78
CA LYS A 67 3.25 20.56 8.49
C LYS A 67 4.23 19.97 7.46
N PRO A 68 4.95 20.81 6.70
CA PRO A 68 5.67 20.38 5.50
C PRO A 68 6.73 19.31 5.79
N VAL A 69 7.46 19.41 6.90
CA VAL A 69 8.48 18.42 7.28
C VAL A 69 7.84 17.05 7.57
N ALA A 70 6.74 17.01 8.34
CA ALA A 70 6.05 15.76 8.65
C ALA A 70 5.41 15.13 7.40
N ALA A 71 4.86 15.97 6.50
CA ALA A 71 4.34 15.51 5.22
C ALA A 71 5.44 14.93 4.33
N ALA A 72 6.57 15.63 4.19
CA ALA A 72 7.71 15.18 3.39
C ALA A 72 8.29 13.87 3.91
N VAL A 73 8.46 13.72 5.23
CA VAL A 73 8.95 12.48 5.85
C VAL A 73 7.99 11.32 5.59
N LEU A 74 6.68 11.53 5.79
CA LEU A 74 5.69 10.49 5.52
C LEU A 74 5.69 10.08 4.04
N ILE A 75 5.73 11.06 3.13
CA ILE A 75 5.80 10.82 1.68
C ILE A 75 7.07 10.02 1.33
N ALA A 76 8.24 10.44 1.81
CA ALA A 76 9.51 9.79 1.52
C ALA A 76 9.57 8.34 2.01
N ILE A 77 9.16 8.09 3.27
CA ILE A 77 9.13 6.74 3.84
C ILE A 77 8.14 5.86 3.07
N THR A 78 6.94 6.39 2.80
CA THR A 78 5.90 5.64 2.08
C THR A 78 6.33 5.34 0.65
N ALA A 79 6.98 6.29 -0.04
CA ALA A 79 7.51 6.07 -1.38
C ALA A 79 8.61 5.00 -1.40
N TYR A 80 9.49 5.02 -0.40
CA TYR A 80 10.54 3.99 -0.24
C TYR A 80 9.94 2.60 0.00
N VAL A 81 8.86 2.49 0.78
CA VAL A 81 8.16 1.20 0.96
C VAL A 81 7.40 0.83 -0.32
N GLY A 82 6.73 1.79 -0.95
CA GLY A 82 5.93 1.62 -2.16
C GLY A 82 6.73 1.09 -3.34
N MET A 83 7.96 1.59 -3.55
CA MET A 83 8.80 1.11 -4.66
C MET A 83 9.15 -0.39 -4.57
N PHE A 84 9.20 -0.96 -3.37
CA PHE A 84 9.46 -2.39 -3.19
C PHE A 84 8.17 -3.22 -3.21
N LEU A 85 7.11 -2.74 -2.57
CA LEU A 85 5.83 -3.47 -2.52
C LEU A 85 5.12 -3.49 -3.88
N ASP A 86 5.30 -2.44 -4.68
CA ASP A 86 4.62 -2.24 -5.96
C ASP A 86 5.62 -2.17 -7.13
N ALA A 87 6.64 -3.02 -7.09
CA ALA A 87 7.60 -3.12 -8.20
C ALA A 87 6.88 -3.47 -9.52
N ARG A 88 5.89 -4.37 -9.46
CA ARG A 88 5.02 -4.75 -10.59
C ARG A 88 4.31 -3.55 -11.21
N GLY A 89 3.78 -2.66 -10.35
CA GLY A 89 2.98 -1.51 -10.74
C GLY A 89 1.56 -1.85 -11.16
N ASN A 90 1.01 -0.98 -11.98
CA ASN A 90 -0.32 -1.10 -12.57
C ASN A 90 -0.34 -0.39 -13.95
N PRO A 91 -1.39 -0.60 -14.77
CA PRO A 91 -1.45 0.01 -16.10
C PRO A 91 -1.28 1.54 -16.13
N VAL A 92 -1.67 2.26 -15.07
CA VAL A 92 -1.48 3.72 -14.99
C VAL A 92 -0.03 4.06 -14.68
N TYR A 93 0.53 3.39 -13.67
CA TYR A 93 1.89 3.63 -13.19
C TYR A 93 2.95 3.09 -14.18
N ASN A 94 2.57 2.19 -15.08
CA ASN A 94 3.45 1.67 -16.12
C ASN A 94 3.56 2.61 -17.33
N LYS A 95 2.60 3.53 -17.53
CA LYS A 95 2.60 4.42 -18.71
C LYS A 95 3.82 5.33 -18.79
N PRO A 96 4.27 5.98 -17.70
CA PRO A 96 5.47 6.80 -17.78
C PRO A 96 6.71 5.99 -18.18
N LEU A 97 6.83 4.73 -17.76
CA LEU A 97 7.90 3.83 -18.20
C LEU A 97 7.78 3.52 -19.70
N GLU A 98 6.57 3.28 -20.19
CA GLU A 98 6.34 3.09 -21.64
C GLU A 98 6.72 4.33 -22.44
N TRP A 99 6.32 5.52 -22.01
CA TRP A 99 6.61 6.75 -22.75
C TRP A 99 8.10 7.07 -22.85
N LEU A 100 8.89 6.64 -21.86
CA LEU A 100 10.31 6.95 -21.78
C LEU A 100 11.20 5.87 -22.38
N PHE A 101 10.78 4.60 -22.32
CA PHE A 101 11.64 3.46 -22.63
C PHE A 101 11.07 2.52 -23.70
N ALA A 102 9.77 2.56 -24.00
CA ALA A 102 9.20 1.63 -24.99
C ALA A 102 9.55 2.04 -26.42
N PRO A 103 9.86 1.06 -27.29
CA PRO A 103 9.81 1.25 -28.73
C PRO A 103 8.43 1.74 -29.20
N ALA A 104 8.39 2.45 -30.33
CA ALA A 104 7.14 3.01 -30.85
C ALA A 104 6.07 1.94 -31.07
N GLY A 105 4.90 2.12 -30.45
CA GLY A 105 3.78 1.18 -30.53
C GLY A 105 3.88 -0.05 -29.62
N ALA A 106 4.92 -0.16 -28.79
CA ALA A 106 5.05 -1.21 -27.80
C ALA A 106 4.44 -0.81 -26.44
N GLN A 107 4.08 -1.79 -25.63
CA GLN A 107 3.50 -1.63 -24.29
C GLN A 107 4.28 -2.44 -23.27
N LEU A 108 4.33 -1.97 -22.02
CA LEU A 108 5.05 -2.66 -20.96
C LEU A 108 4.20 -3.80 -20.43
N GLN A 109 4.73 -5.01 -20.51
CA GLN A 109 4.15 -6.18 -19.89
C GLN A 109 5.06 -6.64 -18.75
N THR A 110 4.45 -6.84 -17.59
CA THR A 110 5.14 -7.37 -16.41
C THR A 110 4.74 -8.82 -16.19
N ARG A 111 5.72 -9.69 -15.95
CA ARG A 111 5.51 -11.09 -15.62
C ARG A 111 6.19 -11.45 -14.32
N GLU A 112 5.45 -12.06 -13.42
CA GLU A 112 6.00 -12.61 -12.18
C GLU A 112 6.79 -13.90 -12.42
N ILE A 113 7.94 -13.99 -11.76
CA ILE A 113 8.77 -15.18 -11.69
C ILE A 113 8.80 -15.62 -10.23
N VAL A 114 8.13 -16.74 -9.96
CA VAL A 114 8.07 -17.34 -8.62
C VAL A 114 9.08 -18.48 -8.56
N THR A 115 10.05 -18.38 -7.65
CA THR A 115 11.06 -19.41 -7.42
C THR A 115 10.92 -19.97 -6.01
N HIS A 116 11.17 -21.28 -5.88
CA HIS A 116 11.13 -21.98 -4.59
C HIS A 116 12.51 -22.59 -4.33
N GLY A 117 13.10 -22.32 -3.18
CA GLY A 117 14.42 -22.86 -2.82
C GLY A 117 14.77 -22.59 -1.37
N GLY A 118 15.45 -23.54 -0.71
CA GLY A 118 15.96 -23.36 0.67
C GLY A 118 14.88 -23.05 1.72
N GLY A 119 13.62 -23.46 1.49
CA GLY A 119 12.50 -23.16 2.39
C GLY A 119 11.92 -21.75 2.23
N SER A 120 12.34 -20.98 1.22
CA SER A 120 11.81 -19.66 0.90
C SER A 120 11.15 -19.63 -0.49
N THR A 121 10.27 -18.64 -0.68
CA THR A 121 9.68 -18.31 -1.98
C THR A 121 10.21 -16.95 -2.39
N GLY A 122 10.90 -16.90 -3.52
CA GLY A 122 11.33 -15.66 -4.16
C GLY A 122 10.31 -15.22 -5.20
N VAL A 123 9.96 -13.94 -5.20
CA VAL A 123 9.12 -13.33 -6.23
C VAL A 123 9.93 -12.23 -6.88
N ASN A 124 10.19 -12.40 -8.18
CA ASN A 124 10.80 -11.39 -9.02
C ASN A 124 9.84 -11.02 -10.16
N TYR A 125 10.13 -9.92 -10.83
CA TYR A 125 9.37 -9.47 -11.99
C TYR A 125 10.31 -9.36 -13.20
N ASP A 126 9.87 -9.92 -14.32
CA ASP A 126 10.43 -9.67 -15.64
C ASP A 126 9.59 -8.57 -16.29
N PHE A 127 10.25 -7.58 -16.87
CA PHE A 127 9.62 -6.42 -17.49
C PHE A 127 10.05 -6.39 -18.96
N HIS A 128 9.08 -6.56 -19.86
CA HIS A 128 9.36 -6.61 -21.28
C HIS A 128 8.34 -5.81 -22.08
N PHE A 129 8.81 -5.19 -23.16
CA PHE A 129 7.96 -4.47 -24.08
C PHE A 129 7.41 -5.43 -25.13
N VAL A 130 6.10 -5.37 -25.34
CA VAL A 130 5.39 -6.16 -26.35
C VAL A 130 4.80 -5.25 -27.42
N ASP A 131 4.90 -5.66 -28.69
CA ASP A 131 4.23 -4.98 -29.79
C ASP A 131 2.74 -5.32 -29.89
N ALA A 132 2.05 -4.76 -30.89
CA ALA A 132 0.63 -5.03 -31.13
C ALA A 132 0.32 -6.51 -31.48
N SER A 133 1.33 -7.28 -31.91
CA SER A 133 1.20 -8.72 -32.17
C SER A 133 1.50 -9.59 -30.95
N GLY A 134 1.89 -8.96 -29.83
CA GLY A 134 2.26 -9.63 -28.59
C GLY A 134 3.68 -10.20 -28.59
N GLN A 135 4.52 -9.83 -29.58
CA GLN A 135 5.91 -10.27 -29.61
C GLN A 135 6.75 -9.37 -28.69
N ARG A 136 7.66 -10.00 -27.94
CA ARG A 136 8.66 -9.29 -27.12
C ARG A 136 9.62 -8.57 -28.05
N VAL A 137 9.66 -7.26 -27.95
CA VAL A 137 10.55 -6.41 -28.77
C VAL A 137 11.74 -5.89 -27.99
N ASP A 138 11.61 -5.73 -26.67
CA ASP A 138 12.67 -5.22 -25.81
C ASP A 138 12.41 -5.57 -24.33
N GLU A 139 13.36 -5.28 -23.44
CA GLU A 139 13.30 -5.54 -22.01
C GLU A 139 13.69 -4.32 -21.17
N LEU A 140 13.12 -4.21 -19.97
CA LEU A 140 13.43 -3.14 -19.03
C LEU A 140 14.00 -3.72 -17.74
N SER A 141 15.21 -3.27 -17.39
CA SER A 141 15.85 -3.76 -16.17
C SER A 141 15.10 -3.29 -14.92
N SER A 142 14.89 -4.21 -13.97
CA SER A 142 14.32 -3.90 -12.64
C SER A 142 15.13 -2.84 -11.87
N TRP A 143 16.44 -2.72 -12.17
CA TRP A 143 17.29 -1.66 -11.61
C TRP A 143 16.92 -0.26 -12.08
N VAL A 144 16.21 -0.14 -13.21
CA VAL A 144 15.63 1.12 -13.68
C VAL A 144 14.22 1.30 -13.11
N VAL A 145 13.42 0.22 -13.12
CA VAL A 145 12.02 0.27 -12.64
C VAL A 145 11.94 0.67 -11.18
N VAL A 146 12.74 0.07 -10.29
CA VAL A 146 12.61 0.31 -8.84
C VAL A 146 12.92 1.77 -8.45
N PRO A 147 14.03 2.39 -8.88
CA PRO A 147 14.25 3.82 -8.65
C PRO A 147 13.20 4.71 -9.33
N PHE A 148 12.72 4.34 -10.52
CA PHE A 148 11.66 5.08 -11.19
C PHE A 148 10.36 5.07 -10.36
N ARG A 149 10.00 3.91 -9.80
CA ARG A 149 8.86 3.77 -8.88
C ARG A 149 8.99 4.66 -7.67
N PHE A 150 10.18 4.80 -7.11
CA PHE A 150 10.40 5.72 -5.99
C PHE A 150 9.99 7.15 -6.35
N LEU A 151 10.46 7.64 -7.50
CA LEU A 151 10.14 8.99 -7.99
C LEU A 151 8.65 9.13 -8.30
N GLU A 152 8.06 8.13 -8.94
CA GLU A 152 6.63 8.07 -9.21
C GLU A 152 5.80 8.17 -7.92
N TYR A 153 6.15 7.38 -6.90
CA TYR A 153 5.47 7.46 -5.60
C TYR A 153 5.67 8.79 -4.89
N LEU A 154 6.84 9.42 -4.98
CA LEU A 154 7.04 10.78 -4.44
C LEU A 154 6.04 11.75 -5.07
N LEU A 155 5.84 11.70 -6.38
CA LEU A 155 4.92 12.56 -7.11
C LEU A 155 3.46 12.25 -6.74
N ILE A 156 3.07 10.97 -6.80
CA ILE A 156 1.70 10.54 -6.55
C ILE A 156 1.27 10.82 -5.11
N LEU A 157 2.12 10.51 -4.13
CA LEU A 157 1.79 10.75 -2.71
C LEU A 157 1.77 12.25 -2.38
N SER A 158 2.64 13.04 -3.03
CA SER A 158 2.56 14.51 -2.93
C SER A 158 1.24 15.04 -3.51
N ALA A 159 0.82 14.54 -4.67
CA ALA A 159 -0.47 14.87 -5.26
C ALA A 159 -1.63 14.43 -4.36
N ALA A 160 -1.57 13.23 -3.78
CA ALA A 160 -2.58 12.68 -2.87
C ALA A 160 -2.68 13.46 -1.54
N MET A 161 -1.60 14.10 -1.09
CA MET A 161 -1.62 14.96 0.11
C MET A 161 -2.49 16.22 -0.09
N TRP A 162 -2.67 16.68 -1.33
CA TRP A 162 -3.52 17.84 -1.64
C TRP A 162 -5.00 17.63 -1.26
N PRO A 163 -5.72 16.61 -1.78
CA PRO A 163 -7.10 16.37 -1.39
C PRO A 163 -7.24 16.06 0.10
N ILE A 164 -6.27 15.37 0.73
CA ILE A 164 -6.28 15.12 2.18
C ILE A 164 -6.26 16.44 2.97
N THR A 165 -5.36 17.35 2.59
CA THR A 165 -5.24 18.68 3.20
C THR A 165 -6.53 19.48 3.01
N TRP A 166 -7.08 19.48 1.80
CA TRP A 166 -8.33 20.18 1.47
C TRP A 166 -9.53 19.63 2.26
N LEU A 167 -9.74 18.31 2.24
CA LEU A 167 -10.82 17.62 2.98
C LEU A 167 -10.73 17.93 4.47
N ARG A 168 -9.53 17.89 5.04
CA ARG A 168 -9.31 18.25 6.44
C ARG A 168 -9.61 19.72 6.71
N GLY A 169 -9.24 20.64 5.82
CA GLY A 169 -9.62 22.05 5.96
C GLY A 169 -11.14 22.27 5.91
N ARG A 170 -11.86 21.47 5.12
CA ARG A 170 -13.32 21.58 4.92
C ARG A 170 -14.14 20.95 6.04
N PHE A 171 -13.74 19.77 6.50
CA PHE A 171 -14.49 18.93 7.45
C PHE A 171 -13.84 18.85 8.84
N GLY A 172 -12.54 19.09 8.95
CA GLY A 172 -11.78 19.06 10.20
C GLY A 172 -11.88 20.32 11.05
N ARG A 173 -12.71 21.30 10.67
CA ARG A 173 -13.05 22.47 11.50
C ARG A 173 -13.95 22.14 12.69
N SER A 174 -14.28 20.87 12.95
CA SER A 174 -14.95 20.45 14.18
C SER A 174 -14.02 20.42 15.40
N GLN A 175 -13.04 21.34 15.46
CA GLN A 175 -12.17 21.50 16.61
C GLN A 175 -12.96 22.26 17.68
N TRP A 176 -13.59 21.49 18.56
CA TRP A 176 -14.26 21.89 19.81
C TRP A 176 -13.28 22.48 20.85
N LEU A 177 -12.20 23.12 20.41
CA LEU A 177 -11.27 23.79 21.31
C LEU A 177 -11.42 25.30 21.10
N PRO A 178 -11.84 26.04 22.14
CA PRO A 178 -11.92 27.49 22.04
C PRO A 178 -10.53 28.05 21.70
N PRO A 179 -10.45 29.18 20.97
CA PRO A 179 -9.19 29.83 20.69
C PRO A 179 -8.44 30.12 22.00
N PRO A 180 -7.09 30.05 22.00
CA PRO A 180 -6.32 30.37 23.20
C PRO A 180 -6.70 31.76 23.68
N SER A 181 -7.10 31.84 24.95
CA SER A 181 -7.35 33.11 25.64
C SER A 181 -6.08 33.96 25.55
N ARG A 182 -6.21 35.14 24.95
CA ARG A 182 -5.18 36.17 24.97
C ARG A 182 -4.91 36.65 26.38
#